data_AF-A0A368TID4-F1
#
_entry.id   AF-A0A368TID4-F1
#
_cell.length_a   1.000
_cell.length_b   1.000
_cell.length_c   1.000
_cell.angle_alpha   90.00
_cell.angle_beta   90.00
_cell.angle_gamma   90.00
#
_symmetry.space_group_name_H-M   'P 1'
#
loop_
_entity.id
_entity.type
_entity.pdbx_description
1 polymer ?
#
loop_
_entity_poly.entity_id
_entity_poly.type
_entity_poly.pdbx_seq_one_letter_code
_entity_poly.pdbx_strand_id
1 'polypeptide(L)'
;MIYQGNMFNANYQRAPISLLQIAPTLAEFFGVHLNSQTRPVQQILDFAYSRKPVPQVVVLVVIDSLDFRFYADFADELEGIHELVKRDGLLFECETVSSHTTPAIASILTGLPPESHGILTGDDVGTSKVNSILEILEDSGKPATVAIETKGAEPLGG
;
A
#
# COMPACT_ATOMS: atom_id res chain seq x y z
N MET A 1 -0.57 -4.67 5.82
CA MET A 1 0.29 -5.85 5.71
C MET A 1 -0.58 -7.03 5.42
N ILE A 2 -0.03 -7.95 4.66
CA ILE A 2 -0.76 -9.03 4.09
C ILE A 2 -0.16 -10.31 4.87
N TYR A 3 -0.86 -11.46 5.07
CA TYR A 3 -0.52 -12.92 5.39
C TYR A 3 -1.59 -14.00 5.10
N GLN A 4 -1.30 -15.23 4.64
CA GLN A 4 -2.12 -16.45 4.68
C GLN A 4 -1.26 -17.65 5.20
N GLY A 5 -1.47 -18.09 6.45
CA GLY A 5 -1.04 -19.42 6.95
C GLY A 5 -2.28 -20.25 7.28
N ASN A 6 -2.41 -21.54 6.92
CA ASN A 6 -1.60 -22.65 7.40
C ASN A 6 -1.60 -23.85 6.44
N MET A 7 -0.60 -24.72 6.63
CA MET A 7 -0.42 -26.06 6.07
C MET A 7 -1.67 -26.70 5.42
N PHE A 8 -1.53 -27.03 4.13
CA PHE A 8 -2.39 -27.93 3.35
C PHE A 8 -3.90 -27.60 3.32
N ASN A 9 -4.30 -26.61 2.51
CA ASN A 9 -5.43 -26.81 1.59
C ASN A 9 -5.57 -25.71 0.52
N ALA A 10 -6.04 -26.13 -0.65
CA ALA A 10 -6.11 -25.42 -1.93
C ALA A 10 -6.71 -24.01 -1.86
N ASN A 11 -5.89 -22.98 -2.05
CA ASN A 11 -6.20 -21.74 -2.80
C ASN A 11 -4.98 -20.81 -2.82
N TYR A 12 -3.87 -21.29 -3.39
CA TYR A 12 -2.65 -20.51 -3.62
C TYR A 12 -2.72 -19.88 -5.02
N GLN A 13 -3.06 -18.59 -5.13
CA GLN A 13 -2.98 -17.86 -6.40
C GLN A 13 -1.71 -17.02 -6.45
N ARG A 14 -0.72 -17.53 -7.20
CA ARG A 14 0.56 -16.88 -7.57
C ARG A 14 0.37 -15.76 -8.60
N ALA A 15 -0.40 -14.72 -8.29
CA ALA A 15 -0.26 -13.47 -9.02
C ALA A 15 0.67 -12.58 -8.19
N PRO A 16 1.93 -12.32 -8.61
CA PRO A 16 2.74 -11.31 -7.94
C PRO A 16 1.99 -9.99 -8.06
N ILE A 17 1.66 -9.38 -6.91
CA ILE A 17 1.12 -8.02 -6.91
C ILE A 17 2.28 -7.04 -6.88
N SER A 18 2.10 -5.86 -7.44
CA SER A 18 3.09 -4.80 -7.37
C SER A 18 2.67 -3.74 -6.35
N LEU A 19 3.64 -3.06 -5.73
CA LEU A 19 3.38 -1.85 -4.94
C LEU A 19 2.61 -0.79 -5.74
N LEU A 20 2.76 -0.78 -7.08
CA LEU A 20 2.04 0.14 -7.97
C LEU A 20 0.52 -0.05 -7.94
N GLN A 21 0.04 -1.23 -7.54
CA GLN A 21 -1.40 -1.53 -7.54
C GLN A 21 -2.11 -0.99 -6.29
N ILE A 22 -1.40 -0.49 -5.28
CA ILE A 22 -1.99 -0.02 -4.02
C ILE A 22 -2.86 1.22 -4.25
N ALA A 23 -2.33 2.28 -4.87
CA ALA A 23 -3.12 3.49 -5.14
C ALA A 23 -4.37 3.23 -6.01
N PRO A 24 -4.31 2.46 -7.12
CA PRO A 24 -5.51 2.06 -7.88
C PRO A 24 -6.53 1.27 -7.06
N THR A 25 -6.06 0.40 -6.16
CA THR A 25 -6.96 -0.35 -5.26
C THR A 25 -7.71 0.57 -4.33
N LEU A 26 -7.03 1.57 -3.74
CA LEU A 26 -7.66 2.59 -2.91
C LEU A 26 -8.62 3.48 -3.73
N ALA A 27 -8.21 3.86 -4.95
CA ALA A 27 -9.04 4.66 -5.85
C ALA A 27 -10.37 3.96 -6.17
N GLU A 28 -10.30 2.68 -6.56
CA GLU A 28 -11.47 1.84 -6.84
C GLU A 28 -12.34 1.68 -5.59
N PHE A 29 -11.72 1.36 -4.44
CA PHE A 29 -12.45 1.16 -3.18
C PHE A 29 -13.25 2.41 -2.77
N PHE A 30 -12.66 3.59 -2.91
CA PHE A 30 -13.29 4.85 -2.55
C PHE A 30 -14.13 5.47 -3.69
N GLY A 31 -14.10 4.91 -4.90
CA GLY A 31 -14.82 5.44 -6.06
C GLY A 31 -14.29 6.79 -6.55
N VAL A 32 -12.97 6.99 -6.54
CA VAL A 32 -12.32 8.18 -7.10
C VAL A 32 -11.51 7.84 -8.35
N HIS A 33 -11.30 8.83 -9.22
CA HIS A 33 -10.54 8.62 -10.45
C HIS A 33 -9.03 8.80 -10.20
N LEU A 34 -8.24 7.79 -10.56
CA LEU A 34 -6.77 7.84 -10.55
C LEU A 34 -6.26 7.44 -11.93
N ASN A 35 -5.36 8.25 -12.49
CA ASN A 35 -4.64 7.92 -13.72
C ASN A 35 -3.51 6.93 -13.41
N SER A 36 -3.79 5.63 -13.49
CA SER A 36 -2.77 4.57 -13.36
C SER A 36 -2.81 3.60 -14.54
N GLN A 37 -1.64 3.07 -14.89
CA GLN A 37 -1.51 1.99 -15.88
C GLN A 37 -1.71 0.61 -15.26
N THR A 38 -1.74 0.51 -13.93
CA THR A 38 -1.91 -0.75 -13.21
C THR A 38 -3.36 -0.94 -12.75
N ARG A 39 -3.80 -2.19 -12.72
CA ARG A 39 -5.15 -2.54 -12.26
C ARG A 39 -5.18 -2.72 -10.74
N PRO A 40 -6.32 -2.42 -10.09
CA PRO A 40 -6.48 -2.68 -8.66
C PRO A 40 -6.33 -4.17 -8.34
N VAL A 41 -5.93 -4.47 -7.10
CA VAL A 41 -5.83 -5.84 -6.60
C VAL A 41 -7.23 -6.34 -6.24
N GLN A 42 -7.85 -7.10 -7.14
CA GLN A 42 -9.24 -7.55 -6.98
C GLN A 42 -9.46 -8.31 -5.67
N GLN A 43 -8.50 -9.13 -5.23
CA GLN A 43 -8.63 -9.86 -3.96
C GLN A 43 -8.79 -8.93 -2.74
N ILE A 44 -8.16 -7.75 -2.74
CA ILE A 44 -8.30 -6.78 -1.64
C ILE A 44 -9.71 -6.17 -1.66
N LEU A 45 -10.23 -5.85 -2.85
CA LEU A 45 -11.58 -5.31 -3.01
C LEU A 45 -12.64 -6.34 -2.59
N ASP A 46 -12.54 -7.56 -3.09
CA ASP A 46 -13.46 -8.65 -2.75
C ASP A 46 -13.46 -8.92 -1.24
N PHE A 47 -12.27 -8.91 -0.64
CA PHE A 47 -12.11 -9.03 0.81
C PHE A 47 -12.81 -7.91 1.56
N ALA A 48 -12.59 -6.65 1.18
CA ALA A 48 -13.21 -5.51 1.83
C ALA A 48 -14.74 -5.53 1.69
N TYR A 49 -15.27 -5.85 0.50
CA TYR A 49 -16.71 -5.91 0.24
C TYR A 49 -17.39 -7.14 0.84
N SER A 50 -16.64 -8.21 1.16
CA SER A 50 -17.17 -9.36 1.88
C SER A 50 -17.50 -9.05 3.35
N ARG A 51 -16.89 -8.00 3.92
CA ARG A 51 -17.12 -7.59 5.32
C ARG A 51 -18.47 -6.87 5.45
N LYS A 52 -19.17 -7.12 6.56
CA LYS A 52 -20.47 -6.51 6.88
C LYS A 52 -20.43 -5.86 8.27
N PRO A 53 -20.63 -4.54 8.40
CA PRO A 53 -20.77 -3.57 7.31
C PRO A 53 -19.50 -3.45 6.46
N VAL A 54 -19.64 -2.97 5.22
CA VAL A 54 -18.48 -2.66 4.36
C VAL A 54 -17.65 -1.58 5.06
N PRO A 55 -16.31 -1.73 5.17
CA PRO A 55 -15.46 -0.77 5.84
C PRO A 55 -15.61 0.62 5.21
N GLN A 56 -15.59 1.66 6.04
CA GLN A 56 -15.65 3.05 5.58
C GLN A 56 -14.30 3.76 5.77
N VAL A 57 -13.37 3.11 6.49
CA VAL A 57 -12.05 3.63 6.84
C VAL A 57 -11.02 2.61 6.40
N VAL A 58 -9.96 3.09 5.74
CA VAL A 58 -8.78 2.30 5.38
C VAL A 58 -7.57 2.93 6.05
N VAL A 59 -6.74 2.09 6.66
CA VAL A 59 -5.45 2.50 7.23
C VAL A 59 -4.35 1.83 6.42
N LEU A 60 -3.55 2.63 5.73
CA LEU A 60 -2.34 2.18 5.04
C LEU A 60 -1.15 2.34 5.98
N VAL A 61 -0.56 1.22 6.39
CA VAL A 61 0.65 1.19 7.21
C VAL A 61 1.82 0.73 6.35
N VAL A 62 2.82 1.60 6.19
CA VAL A 62 4.10 1.30 5.53
C VAL A 62 5.16 1.18 6.63
N ILE A 63 5.87 0.05 6.64
CA ILE A 63 6.95 -0.21 7.60
C ILE A 63 8.24 -0.24 6.81
N ASP A 64 9.17 0.67 7.14
CA ASP A 64 10.44 0.76 6.46
C ASP A 64 11.28 -0.50 6.71
N SER A 65 12.04 -0.91 5.69
CA SER A 65 12.99 -2.04 5.72
C SER A 65 12.40 -3.41 6.11
N LEU A 66 11.08 -3.58 6.05
CA LEU A 66 10.43 -4.87 6.29
C LEU A 66 10.07 -5.56 4.97
N ASP A 67 10.87 -6.55 4.59
CA ASP A 67 10.60 -7.40 3.42
C ASP A 67 9.83 -8.68 3.78
N PHE A 68 9.37 -9.38 2.74
CA PHE A 68 8.59 -10.62 2.88
C PHE A 68 9.36 -11.74 3.59
N ARG A 69 10.66 -11.89 3.31
CA ARG A 69 11.46 -12.97 3.88
C ARG A 69 11.68 -12.73 5.36
N PHE A 70 12.06 -11.50 5.72
CA PHE A 70 12.17 -11.10 7.11
C PHE A 70 10.85 -11.30 7.86
N TYR A 71 9.72 -10.87 7.28
CA TYR A 71 8.42 -11.12 7.86
C TYR A 71 8.16 -12.63 8.08
N ALA A 72 8.43 -13.46 7.07
CA ALA A 72 8.19 -14.90 7.13
C ALA A 72 9.07 -15.60 8.18
N ASP A 73 10.33 -15.18 8.30
CA ASP A 73 11.30 -15.75 9.23
C ASP A 73 10.99 -15.37 10.69
N PHE A 74 10.35 -14.22 10.93
CA PHE A 74 10.08 -13.66 12.26
C PHE A 74 8.58 -13.44 12.54
N ALA A 75 7.71 -14.23 11.87
CA ALA A 75 6.27 -13.99 11.91
C ALA A 75 5.69 -14.13 13.33
N ASP A 76 6.17 -15.10 14.11
CA ASP A 76 5.70 -15.31 15.49
C ASP A 76 6.21 -14.24 16.45
N GLU A 77 7.40 -13.68 16.22
CA GLU A 77 7.95 -12.54 16.97
C GLU A 77 7.24 -11.22 16.63
N LEU A 78 6.72 -11.10 15.41
CA LEU A 78 5.90 -9.96 14.94
C LEU A 78 4.41 -10.16 15.25
N GLU A 79 4.09 -10.69 16.44
CA GLU A 79 2.76 -11.13 16.85
C GLU A 79 1.66 -10.11 16.52
N GLY A 80 1.88 -8.83 16.82
CA GLY A 80 0.88 -7.79 16.58
C GLY A 80 0.43 -7.67 15.13
N ILE A 81 1.34 -7.88 14.17
CA ILE A 81 1.01 -7.83 12.74
C ILE A 81 0.61 -9.22 12.22
N HIS A 82 1.24 -10.26 12.73
CA HIS A 82 0.94 -11.64 12.33
C HIS A 82 -0.43 -12.12 12.84
N GLU A 83 -0.98 -11.54 13.90
CA GLU A 83 -2.35 -11.79 14.32
C GLU A 83 -3.40 -11.32 13.30
N LEU A 84 -3.13 -10.21 12.58
CA LEU A 84 -4.02 -9.73 11.50
C LEU A 84 -4.16 -10.75 10.38
N VAL A 85 -3.10 -11.53 10.20
CA VAL A 85 -2.98 -12.59 9.20
C VAL A 85 -3.71 -13.85 9.65
N LYS A 86 -3.42 -14.30 10.88
CA LYS A 86 -4.04 -15.50 11.47
C LYS A 86 -5.57 -15.37 11.55
N ARG A 87 -6.09 -14.17 11.76
CA ARG A 87 -7.54 -13.87 11.93
C ARG A 87 -8.27 -13.58 10.63
N ASP A 88 -7.96 -14.31 9.56
CA ASP A 88 -8.58 -14.13 8.23
C ASP A 88 -8.07 -12.87 7.50
N GLY A 89 -6.76 -12.62 7.52
CA GLY A 89 -6.08 -11.65 6.64
C GLY A 89 -5.66 -12.26 5.30
N LEU A 90 -5.12 -11.45 4.39
CA LEU A 90 -4.60 -11.87 3.07
C LEU A 90 -3.07 -11.73 3.02
N LEU A 91 -2.19 -12.67 2.52
CA LEU A 91 -0.73 -12.82 2.00
C LEU A 91 -0.54 -12.64 0.48
N PHE A 92 -0.02 -11.49 0.03
CA PHE A 92 0.73 -11.22 -1.15
C PHE A 92 2.17 -10.82 -0.81
N GLU A 93 3.12 -11.52 -1.44
CA GLU A 93 4.45 -10.99 -1.71
C GLU A 93 4.32 -9.91 -2.78
N CYS A 94 4.86 -8.72 -2.52
CA CYS A 94 4.73 -7.57 -3.42
C CYS A 94 6.06 -7.31 -4.15
N GLU A 95 5.99 -7.12 -5.46
CA GLU A 95 7.13 -6.61 -6.23
C GLU A 95 7.38 -5.14 -5.89
N THR A 96 8.64 -4.83 -5.55
CA THR A 96 9.09 -3.45 -5.37
C THR A 96 9.64 -2.87 -6.68
N VAL A 97 9.36 -1.59 -6.91
CA VAL A 97 9.87 -0.82 -8.07
C VAL A 97 11.05 0.08 -7.69
N SER A 98 11.43 0.08 -6.41
CA SER A 98 12.54 0.89 -5.89
C SER A 98 13.17 0.26 -4.65
N SER A 99 14.49 0.42 -4.50
CA SER A 99 15.24 0.05 -3.29
C SER A 99 15.37 1.19 -2.28
N HIS A 100 14.80 2.36 -2.56
CA HIS A 100 14.87 3.54 -1.69
C HIS A 100 13.48 3.94 -1.18
N THR A 101 13.40 4.31 0.10
CA THR A 101 12.15 4.57 0.84
C THR A 101 11.28 5.63 0.17
N THR A 102 11.82 6.81 -0.15
CA THR A 102 11.05 7.93 -0.73
C THR A 102 10.39 7.56 -2.07
N PRO A 103 11.14 7.11 -3.11
CA PRO A 103 10.53 6.67 -4.35
C PRO A 103 9.60 5.47 -4.18
N ALA A 104 9.87 4.54 -3.25
CA ALA A 104 8.97 3.41 -3.00
C ALA A 104 7.62 3.86 -2.43
N ILE A 105 7.62 4.78 -1.45
CA ILE A 105 6.39 5.37 -0.89
C ILE A 105 5.65 6.16 -1.96
N ALA A 106 6.35 6.98 -2.74
CA ALA A 106 5.73 7.72 -3.85
C ALA A 106 5.09 6.78 -4.87
N SER A 107 5.72 5.65 -5.19
CA SER A 107 5.16 4.62 -6.07
C SER A 107 3.91 3.95 -5.48
N ILE A 108 3.88 3.67 -4.17
CA ILE A 108 2.70 3.15 -3.46
C ILE A 108 1.53 4.14 -3.57
N LEU A 109 1.80 5.43 -3.37
CA LEU A 109 0.78 6.48 -3.27
C LEU A 109 0.30 7.00 -4.62
N THR A 110 1.12 6.92 -5.67
CA THR A 110 0.74 7.37 -7.03
C THR A 110 0.31 6.21 -7.93
N GLY A 111 0.75 4.98 -7.62
CA GLY A 111 0.56 3.82 -8.48
C GLY A 111 1.34 3.90 -9.80
N LEU A 112 2.45 4.66 -9.80
CA LEU A 112 3.37 4.86 -10.91
C LEU A 112 4.80 4.48 -10.50
N PRO A 113 5.67 4.08 -11.44
CA PRO A 113 7.08 3.86 -11.12
C PRO A 113 7.84 5.19 -10.96
N PRO A 114 9.05 5.18 -10.35
CA PRO A 114 9.84 6.37 -10.07
C PRO A 114 10.07 7.32 -11.25
N GLU A 115 10.34 6.77 -12.42
CA GLU A 115 10.53 7.52 -13.67
C GLU A 115 9.26 8.23 -14.17
N SER A 116 8.08 7.76 -13.77
CA SER A 116 6.79 8.33 -14.19
C SER A 116 6.27 9.38 -13.22
N HIS A 117 6.45 9.19 -11.90
CA HIS A 117 6.06 10.20 -10.91
C HIS A 117 7.15 11.23 -10.61
N GLY A 118 8.42 10.96 -10.96
CA GLY A 118 9.53 11.91 -10.86
C GLY A 118 9.99 12.24 -9.44
N ILE A 119 9.65 11.41 -8.45
CA ILE A 119 10.06 11.59 -7.05
C ILE A 119 11.16 10.57 -6.77
N LEU A 120 12.42 10.94 -6.92
CA LEU A 120 13.56 10.04 -6.77
C LEU A 120 14.27 10.22 -5.42
N THR A 121 14.15 11.41 -4.86
CA THR A 121 14.80 11.85 -3.63
C THR A 121 13.82 12.61 -2.73
N GLY A 122 14.24 12.92 -1.50
CA GLY A 122 13.45 13.76 -0.58
C GLY A 122 13.16 15.15 -1.14
N ASP A 123 14.11 15.74 -1.89
CA ASP A 123 14.00 17.09 -2.43
C ASP A 123 12.93 17.21 -3.53
N ASP A 124 12.54 16.10 -4.15
CA ASP A 124 11.51 16.07 -5.19
C ASP A 124 10.09 16.11 -4.62
N VAL A 125 9.94 15.84 -3.32
CA VAL A 125 8.64 15.77 -2.64
C VAL A 125 7.96 17.15 -2.66
N GLY A 126 6.67 17.18 -3.01
CA GLY A 126 5.91 18.43 -3.17
C GLY A 126 6.21 19.22 -4.45
N THR A 127 7.19 18.80 -5.26
CA THR A 127 7.49 19.42 -6.56
C THR A 127 6.92 18.63 -7.74
N SER A 128 6.55 17.36 -7.51
CA SER A 128 5.95 16.52 -8.54
C SER A 128 4.60 17.07 -9.00
N LYS A 129 4.32 16.92 -10.30
CA LYS A 129 3.05 17.30 -10.92
C LYS A 129 2.01 16.16 -10.87
N VAL A 130 2.38 15.02 -10.29
CA VAL A 130 1.50 13.87 -10.14
C VAL A 130 0.86 13.92 -8.77
N ASN A 131 -0.47 14.04 -8.74
CA ASN A 131 -1.21 13.92 -7.49
C ASN A 131 -1.17 12.47 -7.00
N SER A 132 -0.85 12.31 -5.72
CA SER A 132 -1.02 11.08 -4.96
C SER A 132 -2.49 10.74 -4.75
N ILE A 133 -2.77 9.49 -4.40
CA ILE A 133 -4.12 9.06 -4.01
C ILE A 133 -4.68 9.87 -2.83
N LEU A 134 -3.80 10.36 -1.95
CA LEU A 134 -4.22 11.14 -0.78
C LEU A 134 -4.75 12.51 -1.19
N GLU A 135 -4.03 13.22 -2.07
CA GLU A 135 -4.47 14.49 -2.65
C GLU A 135 -5.76 14.32 -3.45
N ILE A 136 -5.87 13.25 -4.25
CA ILE A 136 -7.08 12.94 -5.02
C ILE A 136 -8.29 12.67 -4.11
N LEU A 137 -8.10 11.97 -2.99
CA LEU A 137 -9.16 11.74 -2.01
C LEU A 137 -9.62 13.06 -1.39
N GLU A 138 -8.69 13.91 -0.97
CA GLU A 138 -8.99 15.22 -0.39
C GLU A 138 -9.74 16.12 -1.38
N ASP A 139 -9.26 16.23 -2.63
CA ASP A 139 -9.92 16.97 -3.72
C ASP A 139 -11.33 16.46 -4.02
N SER A 140 -11.57 15.16 -3.77
CA SER A 140 -12.88 14.51 -3.92
C SER A 140 -13.77 14.64 -2.68
N GLY A 141 -13.35 15.41 -1.67
CA GLY A 141 -14.08 15.60 -0.41
C GLY A 141 -14.05 14.40 0.54
N LYS A 142 -13.11 13.48 0.36
CA LYS A 142 -12.91 12.31 1.22
C LYS A 142 -11.78 12.61 2.20
N PRO A 143 -12.02 12.55 3.53
CA PRO A 143 -10.98 12.80 4.50
C PRO A 143 -9.81 11.82 4.33
N ALA A 144 -8.62 12.36 4.09
CA ALA A 144 -7.37 11.63 4.07
C ALA A 144 -6.39 12.31 5.03
N THR A 145 -5.59 11.52 5.75
CA THR A 145 -4.59 12.05 6.65
C THR A 145 -3.36 11.14 6.63
N VAL A 146 -2.20 11.72 6.91
CA VAL A 146 -0.95 11.00 6.98
C VAL A 146 -0.30 11.27 8.32
N ALA A 147 0.11 10.20 8.99
CA ALA A 147 0.99 10.28 10.15
C ALA A 147 2.33 9.67 9.75
N ILE A 148 3.39 10.47 9.81
CA ILE A 148 4.75 10.04 9.49
C ILE A 148 5.61 10.32 10.72
N GLU A 149 6.57 9.42 10.98
CA GLU A 149 7.60 9.64 12.00
C GLU A 149 8.40 10.91 11.67
N THR A 150 8.81 11.64 12.70
CA THR A 150 9.32 13.02 12.54
C THR A 150 10.50 13.11 11.58
N LYS A 151 11.41 12.13 11.55
CA LYS A 151 12.53 12.12 10.60
C LYS A 151 12.08 11.79 9.18
N GLY A 152 11.14 10.86 9.03
CA GLY A 152 10.48 10.60 7.75
C GLY A 152 9.67 11.79 7.20
N ALA A 153 9.27 12.74 8.06
CA ALA A 153 8.56 13.96 7.68
C ALA A 153 9.49 15.13 7.29
N GLU A 154 10.81 15.03 7.50
CA GLU A 154 11.77 16.08 7.13
C GLU A 154 11.67 16.51 5.66
N PRO A 155 11.48 15.61 4.67
CA PRO A 155 11.28 15.99 3.27
C PRO A 155 9.94 16.67 2.97
N LEU A 156 8.98 16.65 3.90
CA LEU A 156 7.64 17.23 3.74
C LEU A 156 7.50 18.59 4.44
N GLY A 157 8.45 18.94 5.30
CA GLY A 157 8.52 20.23 5.99
C GLY A 157 9.25 21.25 5.13
N GLY A 158 8.57 21.77 4.10
CA GLY A 158 9.00 22.97 3.39
C GLY A 158 9.00 24.21 4.28
#